data_AF-A0A498MXN8-F1
#
_entry.id   AF-A0A498MXN8-F1
#
_cell.length_a   1.000
_cell.length_b   1.000
_cell.length_c   1.000
_cell.angle_alpha   90.00
_cell.angle_beta   90.00
_cell.angle_gamma   90.00
#
_symmetry.space_group_name_H-M   'P 1'
#
loop_
_entity.id
_entity.type
_entity.pdbx_description
1 polymer ?
#
loop_
_entity_poly.entity_id
_entity_poly.type
_entity_poly.pdbx_seq_one_letter_code
_entity_poly.pdbx_strand_id
1 'polypeptide(L)'
;MDNSLKAGFQARLFQSKIDGLQTKPQDVMFKRVWGCWKQCPFCKAPCEAGGEDHTKHFVSIHRPKGLGRYRFDDSKKLVTDICTSSVHSDARFRCRDTNDKWHPYKEYSTIYPDWRIDPDSSIEATAYWKYVMAKFNEQFADKYGVEPTDIPSSWENEAQAKKSLEQTSNTDSPAPG
;
A
#
# COMPACT_ATOMS: atom_id res chain seq x y z
N MET A 1 -30.42 29.55 -29.86
CA MET A 1 -31.09 28.23 -29.79
C MET A 1 -30.27 27.09 -30.41
N ASP A 2 -29.29 27.39 -31.27
CA ASP A 2 -28.52 26.39 -32.04
C ASP A 2 -27.49 25.57 -31.24
N ASN A 3 -26.82 26.17 -30.24
CA ASN A 3 -25.81 25.47 -29.43
C ASN A 3 -26.37 24.33 -28.58
N SER A 4 -27.64 24.41 -28.17
CA SER A 4 -28.28 23.37 -27.35
C SER A 4 -28.58 22.09 -28.15
N LEU A 5 -28.99 22.25 -29.41
CA LEU A 5 -29.18 21.12 -30.33
C LEU A 5 -27.86 20.42 -30.67
N LYS A 6 -26.80 21.19 -30.94
CA LYS A 6 -25.47 20.64 -31.22
C LYS A 6 -24.90 19.87 -30.01
N ALA A 7 -25.06 20.41 -28.80
CA ALA A 7 -24.65 19.73 -27.58
C ALA A 7 -25.44 18.42 -27.34
N GLY A 8 -26.76 18.44 -27.57
CA GLY A 8 -27.60 17.25 -27.45
C GLY A 8 -27.23 16.14 -28.44
N PHE A 9 -26.89 16.51 -29.68
CA PHE A 9 -26.44 15.54 -30.69
C PHE A 9 -25.09 14.92 -30.32
N GLN A 10 -24.13 15.72 -29.83
CA GLN A 10 -22.83 15.23 -29.37
C GLN A 10 -22.96 14.29 -28.17
N ALA A 11 -23.83 14.61 -27.21
CA ALA A 11 -24.09 13.74 -26.06
C ALA A 11 -24.64 12.37 -26.48
N ARG A 12 -25.57 12.32 -27.45
CA ARG A 12 -26.11 11.06 -27.98
C ARG A 12 -25.08 10.23 -28.73
N LEU A 13 -24.23 10.88 -29.54
CA LEU A 13 -23.13 10.20 -30.21
C LEU A 13 -22.14 9.61 -29.20
N PHE A 14 -21.80 10.37 -28.16
CA PHE A 14 -20.94 9.87 -27.09
C PHE A 14 -21.56 8.66 -26.39
N GLN A 15 -22.83 8.73 -26.00
CA GLN A 15 -23.52 7.62 -25.35
C GLN A 15 -23.54 6.35 -26.22
N SER A 16 -23.86 6.49 -27.52
CA SER A 16 -23.86 5.34 -28.44
C SER A 16 -22.49 4.67 -28.57
N LYS A 17 -21.40 5.45 -28.48
CA LYS A 17 -20.03 4.91 -28.46
C LYS A 17 -19.73 4.17 -27.17
N ILE A 18 -20.19 4.69 -26.03
CA ILE A 18 -20.04 4.03 -24.72
C ILE A 18 -20.82 2.71 -24.69
N ASP A 19 -22.05 2.70 -25.19
CA ASP A 19 -22.92 1.51 -25.23
C ASP A 19 -22.37 0.41 -26.16
N GLY A 20 -21.56 0.79 -27.16
CA GLY A 20 -20.91 -0.14 -28.09
C GLY A 20 -19.59 -0.74 -27.58
N LEU A 21 -19.08 -0.34 -26.41
CA LEU A 21 -17.86 -0.90 -25.85
C LEU A 21 -18.10 -2.31 -25.29
N GLN A 22 -17.19 -3.24 -25.60
CA GLN A 22 -17.22 -4.61 -25.06
C GLN A 22 -17.06 -4.65 -23.54
N THR A 23 -16.35 -3.68 -22.98
CA THR A 23 -16.12 -3.51 -21.55
C THR A 23 -16.64 -2.16 -21.12
N LYS A 24 -17.35 -2.11 -19.99
CA LYS A 24 -17.85 -0.86 -19.46
C LYS A 24 -16.67 0.04 -19.04
N PRO A 25 -16.63 1.33 -19.43
CA PRO A 25 -15.55 2.23 -19.07
C PRO A 25 -15.25 2.28 -17.57
N GLN A 26 -16.30 2.23 -16.74
CA GLN A 26 -16.17 2.19 -15.29
C GLN A 26 -15.37 0.99 -14.82
N ASP A 27 -15.51 -0.19 -15.45
CA ASP A 27 -14.78 -1.40 -15.05
C ASP A 27 -13.29 -1.25 -15.38
N VAL A 28 -12.98 -0.62 -16.51
CA VAL A 28 -11.59 -0.29 -16.89
C VAL A 28 -10.99 0.73 -15.91
N MET A 29 -11.76 1.76 -15.52
CA MET A 29 -11.33 2.73 -14.52
C MET A 29 -11.12 2.08 -13.16
N PHE A 30 -12.04 1.23 -12.71
CA PHE A 30 -11.90 0.49 -11.45
C PHE A 30 -10.66 -0.39 -11.47
N LYS A 31 -10.43 -1.17 -12.54
CA LYS A 31 -9.21 -1.97 -12.67
C LYS A 31 -7.94 -1.12 -12.59
N ARG A 32 -7.96 0.08 -13.17
CA ARG A 32 -6.82 0.99 -13.12
C ARG A 32 -6.58 1.62 -11.76
N VAL A 33 -7.65 1.90 -11.00
CA VAL A 33 -7.59 2.49 -9.65
C VAL A 33 -7.26 1.45 -8.59
N TRP A 34 -7.87 0.26 -8.66
CA TRP A 34 -7.69 -0.81 -7.68
C TRP A 34 -6.47 -1.71 -7.96
N GLY A 35 -5.89 -1.63 -9.16
CA GLY A 35 -4.71 -2.40 -9.55
C GLY A 35 -4.98 -3.91 -9.59
N CYS A 36 -3.94 -4.70 -9.32
CA CYS A 36 -3.99 -6.17 -9.38
C CYS A 36 -4.48 -6.85 -8.08
N TRP A 37 -4.95 -6.09 -7.09
CA TRP A 37 -5.38 -6.57 -5.76
C TRP A 37 -4.35 -7.30 -4.90
N LYS A 38 -3.12 -7.50 -5.39
CA LYS A 38 -2.03 -8.09 -4.62
C LYS A 38 -1.60 -7.14 -3.51
N GLN A 39 -1.17 -7.69 -2.39
CA GLN A 39 -0.72 -6.93 -1.22
C GLN A 39 0.66 -7.40 -0.78
N CYS A 40 1.50 -6.46 -0.33
CA CYS A 40 2.83 -6.76 0.18
C CYS A 40 2.74 -7.87 1.23
N PRO A 41 3.55 -8.94 1.14
CA PRO A 41 3.42 -10.11 2.01
C PRO A 41 3.55 -9.77 3.50
N PHE A 42 4.31 -8.72 3.81
CA PHE A 42 4.60 -8.28 5.18
C PHE A 42 3.65 -7.22 5.70
N CYS A 43 3.63 -6.01 5.13
CA CYS A 43 2.82 -4.90 5.65
C CYS A 43 1.39 -4.84 5.10
N LYS A 44 1.04 -5.70 4.13
CA LYS A 44 -0.25 -5.75 3.45
C LYS A 44 -0.64 -4.46 2.71
N ALA A 45 0.31 -3.57 2.43
CA ALA A 45 0.06 -2.42 1.55
C ALA A 45 -0.30 -2.91 0.14
N PRO A 46 -1.26 -2.27 -0.54
CA PRO A 46 -1.69 -2.69 -1.88
C PRO A 46 -0.55 -2.48 -2.89
N CYS A 47 -0.51 -3.33 -3.92
CA CYS A 47 0.44 -3.19 -5.00
C CYS A 47 0.18 -1.90 -5.79
N GLU A 48 1.27 -1.20 -6.12
CA GLU A 48 1.24 0.05 -6.90
C GLU A 48 1.64 -0.15 -8.37
N ALA A 49 1.93 -1.39 -8.77
CA ALA A 49 2.15 -1.70 -10.17
C ALA A 49 0.83 -1.47 -10.94
N GLY A 50 0.85 -0.52 -11.87
CA GLY A 50 -0.32 -0.09 -12.61
C GLY A 50 -0.87 -1.18 -13.53
N GLY A 51 -2.20 -1.24 -13.65
CA GLY A 51 -2.90 -2.20 -14.49
C GLY A 51 -2.79 -3.65 -14.00
N GLU A 52 -3.33 -4.59 -14.78
CA GLU A 52 -3.29 -6.03 -14.47
C GLU A 52 -2.06 -6.72 -15.10
N ASP A 53 -1.41 -6.09 -16.07
CA ASP A 53 -0.31 -6.69 -16.85
C ASP A 53 1.06 -6.29 -16.28
N HIS A 54 1.42 -6.89 -15.14
CA HIS A 54 2.75 -6.77 -14.56
C HIS A 54 3.20 -8.06 -13.90
N THR A 55 4.50 -8.34 -13.98
CA THR A 55 5.11 -9.58 -13.45
C THR A 55 5.76 -9.41 -12.09
N LYS A 56 5.98 -8.16 -11.65
CA LYS A 56 6.55 -7.82 -10.35
C LYS A 56 5.63 -6.87 -9.60
N HIS A 57 5.47 -7.15 -8.31
CA HIS A 57 4.69 -6.35 -7.38
C HIS A 57 5.63 -5.51 -6.51
N PHE A 58 5.30 -4.24 -6.32
CA PHE A 58 6.03 -3.34 -5.44
C PHE A 58 5.07 -2.38 -4.72
N VAL A 59 5.61 -1.72 -3.70
CA VAL A 59 5.01 -0.60 -2.98
C VAL A 59 6.12 0.42 -2.77
N SER A 60 5.85 1.69 -3.05
CA SER A 60 6.83 2.76 -2.89
C SER A 60 6.99 3.16 -1.42
N ILE A 61 5.89 3.12 -0.66
CA ILE A 61 5.87 3.51 0.76
C ILE A 61 5.42 2.33 1.63
N HIS A 62 6.38 1.71 2.31
CA HIS A 62 6.07 0.62 3.22
C HIS A 62 5.61 1.14 4.59
N ARG A 63 4.55 0.54 5.11
CA ARG A 63 4.02 0.82 6.45
C ARG A 63 4.52 -0.19 7.50
N PRO A 64 4.42 0.11 8.82
CA PRO A 64 4.79 -0.84 9.87
C PRO A 64 4.11 -2.20 9.69
N LYS A 65 4.87 -3.28 9.84
CA LYS A 65 4.37 -4.66 9.61
C LYS A 65 3.24 -5.06 10.57
N GLY A 66 3.15 -4.43 11.74
CA GLY A 66 2.05 -4.60 12.69
C GLY A 66 0.68 -4.29 12.10
N LEU A 67 0.60 -3.30 11.19
CA LEU A 67 -0.63 -3.03 10.43
C LEU A 67 -1.02 -4.19 9.51
N GLY A 68 -0.03 -4.99 9.10
CA GLY A 68 -0.18 -6.26 8.37
C GLY A 68 -0.31 -7.51 9.26
N ARG A 69 -0.57 -7.34 10.57
CA ARG A 69 -0.76 -8.39 11.59
C ARG A 69 0.52 -9.10 12.06
N TYR A 70 1.71 -8.60 11.72
CA TYR A 70 2.94 -9.13 12.30
C TYR A 70 3.08 -8.70 13.77
N ARG A 71 3.51 -9.65 14.61
CA ARG A 71 3.78 -9.45 16.03
C ARG A 71 5.07 -10.15 16.43
N PHE A 72 5.68 -9.70 17.51
CA PHE A 72 6.78 -10.43 18.13
C PHE A 72 6.28 -11.71 18.80
N ASP A 73 7.03 -12.80 18.67
CA ASP A 73 6.60 -14.12 19.16
C ASP A 73 6.60 -14.22 20.69
N ASP A 74 7.50 -13.52 21.35
CA ASP A 74 7.71 -13.51 22.80
C ASP A 74 6.69 -12.60 23.49
N SER A 75 6.72 -11.31 23.17
CA SER A 75 5.90 -10.27 23.80
C SER A 75 4.48 -10.19 23.24
N LYS A 76 4.22 -10.82 22.09
CA LYS A 76 2.98 -10.67 21.31
C LYS A 76 2.68 -9.25 20.86
N LYS A 77 3.60 -8.30 21.01
CA LYS A 77 3.43 -6.91 20.60
C LYS A 77 3.47 -6.75 19.09
N LEU A 78 2.68 -5.80 18.56
CA LEU A 78 2.71 -5.45 17.14
C LEU A 78 4.11 -4.99 16.69
N VAL A 79 4.55 -5.42 15.50
CA VAL A 79 5.87 -5.03 14.98
C VAL A 79 5.84 -3.64 14.35
N THR A 80 6.73 -2.76 14.80
CA THR A 80 6.89 -1.39 14.29
C THR A 80 7.80 -1.29 13.08
N ASP A 81 8.68 -2.27 12.86
CA ASP A 81 9.58 -2.31 11.72
C ASP A 81 8.82 -2.26 10.39
N ILE A 82 9.42 -1.59 9.41
CA ILE A 82 8.93 -1.55 8.02
C ILE A 82 9.63 -2.63 7.18
N CYS A 83 9.08 -2.90 6.00
CA CYS A 83 9.55 -3.99 5.14
C CYS A 83 10.97 -3.74 4.65
N THR A 84 11.26 -2.51 4.23
CA THR A 84 12.54 -2.09 3.65
C THR A 84 13.69 -2.26 4.64
N SER A 85 13.54 -1.80 5.88
CA SER A 85 14.55 -2.03 6.93
C SER A 85 14.71 -3.52 7.25
N SER A 86 13.62 -4.28 7.27
CA SER A 86 13.64 -5.70 7.58
C SER A 86 14.44 -6.50 6.55
N VAL A 87 14.17 -6.32 5.25
CA VAL A 87 14.85 -7.06 4.17
C VAL A 87 16.33 -6.70 4.01
N HIS A 88 16.81 -5.62 4.65
CA HIS A 88 18.22 -5.24 4.69
C HIS A 88 18.93 -5.57 6.02
N SER A 89 18.22 -6.15 6.99
CA SER A 89 18.75 -6.53 8.31
C SER A 89 18.94 -8.05 8.44
N ASP A 90 19.57 -8.50 9.53
CA ASP A 90 19.66 -9.93 9.87
C ASP A 90 18.40 -10.47 10.59
N ALA A 91 17.34 -9.66 10.62
CA ALA A 91 16.06 -10.08 11.17
C ALA A 91 15.48 -11.27 10.38
N ARG A 92 14.64 -12.04 11.07
CA ARG A 92 13.97 -13.21 10.51
C ARG A 92 12.46 -13.04 10.60
N PHE A 93 11.73 -13.77 9.76
CA PHE A 93 10.28 -13.87 9.80
C PHE A 93 9.82 -15.32 9.76
N ARG A 94 8.61 -15.54 10.25
CA ARG A 94 7.88 -16.78 10.07
C ARG A 94 6.43 -16.43 9.81
N CYS A 95 5.79 -17.20 8.95
CA CYS A 95 4.38 -17.06 8.64
C CYS A 95 3.86 -18.41 8.11
N ARG A 96 2.58 -18.44 7.74
CA ARG A 96 1.98 -19.62 7.14
C ARG A 96 2.71 -20.06 5.86
N ASP A 97 3.17 -19.11 5.05
CA ASP A 97 3.86 -19.41 3.78
C ASP A 97 5.24 -20.04 4.02
N THR A 98 5.82 -19.87 5.22
CA THR A 98 7.06 -20.54 5.64
C THR A 98 6.82 -21.80 6.47
N ASN A 99 5.59 -22.31 6.53
CA ASN A 99 5.20 -23.40 7.45
C ASN A 99 5.62 -23.10 8.90
N ASP A 100 5.48 -21.84 9.33
CA ASP A 100 5.86 -21.32 10.64
C ASP A 100 7.35 -21.49 11.00
N LYS A 101 8.21 -21.78 10.02
CA LYS A 101 9.67 -21.81 10.20
C LYS A 101 10.25 -20.40 10.05
N TRP A 102 11.35 -20.14 10.73
CA TRP A 102 12.07 -18.87 10.66
C TRP A 102 12.94 -18.79 9.41
N HIS A 103 12.73 -17.76 8.59
CA HIS A 103 13.51 -17.44 7.39
C HIS A 103 14.12 -16.04 7.49
N PRO A 104 15.34 -15.82 6.96
CA PRO A 104 15.92 -14.48 6.89
C PRO A 104 15.06 -13.55 6.01
N TYR A 105 14.82 -12.31 6.46
CA TYR A 105 14.12 -11.33 5.61
C TYR A 105 14.90 -11.01 4.33
N LYS A 106 16.24 -11.03 4.37
CA LYS A 106 17.10 -10.87 3.18
C LYS A 106 16.84 -11.89 2.07
N GLU A 107 16.27 -13.05 2.42
CA GLU A 107 15.98 -14.15 1.49
C GLU A 107 14.47 -14.25 1.15
N TYR A 108 13.69 -13.19 1.40
CA TYR A 108 12.23 -13.21 1.19
C TYR A 108 11.82 -13.61 -0.24
N SER A 109 12.64 -13.28 -1.24
CA SER A 109 12.37 -13.56 -2.65
C SER A 109 12.36 -15.05 -3.00
N THR A 110 12.92 -15.90 -2.13
CA THR A 110 12.80 -17.36 -2.25
C THR A 110 11.38 -17.86 -1.99
N ILE A 111 10.60 -17.10 -1.22
CA ILE A 111 9.21 -17.39 -0.84
C ILE A 111 8.24 -16.53 -1.67
N TYR A 112 8.60 -15.28 -1.94
CA TYR A 112 7.81 -14.29 -2.67
C TYR A 112 8.57 -13.78 -3.90
N PRO A 113 8.79 -14.63 -4.94
CA PRO A 113 9.64 -14.29 -6.08
C PRO A 113 9.07 -13.19 -6.97
N ASP A 114 7.76 -12.96 -6.93
CA ASP A 114 7.03 -11.91 -7.65
C ASP A 114 7.04 -10.56 -6.92
N TRP A 115 7.52 -10.48 -5.69
CA TRP A 115 7.62 -9.23 -4.94
C TRP A 115 9.00 -8.59 -5.03
N ARG A 116 9.00 -7.27 -5.22
CA ARG A 116 10.17 -6.41 -5.13
C ARG A 116 9.97 -5.43 -3.96
N ILE A 117 10.86 -5.52 -2.98
CA ILE A 117 10.92 -4.62 -1.82
C ILE A 117 12.22 -3.83 -1.96
N ASP A 118 12.12 -2.67 -2.57
CA ASP A 118 13.27 -1.78 -2.78
C ASP A 118 13.63 -1.06 -1.47
N PRO A 119 14.88 -0.62 -1.28
CA PRO A 119 15.23 0.30 -0.21
C PRO A 119 14.33 1.54 -0.26
N ASP A 120 13.78 1.93 0.88
CA ASP A 120 12.95 3.13 0.96
C ASP A 120 13.82 4.37 0.76
N SER A 121 13.35 5.33 -0.04
CA SER A 121 14.12 6.55 -0.34
C SER A 121 13.82 7.70 0.63
N SER A 122 12.83 7.58 1.53
CA SER A 122 12.49 8.67 2.46
C SER A 122 11.91 8.17 3.79
N ILE A 123 12.51 8.64 4.90
CA ILE A 123 11.97 8.45 6.25
C ILE A 123 10.64 9.19 6.41
N GLU A 124 10.49 10.34 5.74
CA GLU A 124 9.30 11.20 5.78
C GLU A 124 8.06 10.51 5.21
N ALA A 125 8.21 9.71 4.14
CA ALA A 125 7.10 9.00 3.50
C ALA A 125 6.36 8.05 4.45
N THR A 126 7.05 7.53 5.48
CA THR A 126 6.46 6.63 6.48
C THR A 126 5.78 7.34 7.65
N ALA A 127 5.92 8.67 7.78
CA ALA A 127 5.44 9.41 8.95
C ALA A 127 3.91 9.31 9.14
N TYR A 128 3.15 9.36 8.05
CA TYR A 128 1.70 9.11 8.11
C TYR A 128 1.37 7.74 8.70
N TRP A 129 2.01 6.68 8.21
CA TRP A 129 1.73 5.33 8.69
C TRP A 129 2.19 5.08 10.12
N LYS A 130 3.27 5.75 10.56
CA LYS A 130 3.70 5.78 11.96
C LYS A 130 2.64 6.44 12.85
N TYR A 131 2.10 7.58 12.44
CA TYR A 131 1.00 8.25 13.15
C TYR A 131 -0.27 7.39 13.19
N VAL A 132 -0.63 6.73 12.09
CA VAL A 132 -1.76 5.78 12.07
C VAL A 132 -1.54 4.65 13.08
N MET A 133 -0.34 4.06 13.11
CA MET A 133 -0.03 3.01 14.09
C MET A 133 -0.10 3.53 15.52
N ALA A 134 0.44 4.74 15.79
CA ALA A 134 0.39 5.38 17.10
C ALA A 134 -1.05 5.62 17.57
N LYS A 135 -1.86 6.27 16.72
CA LYS A 135 -3.24 6.67 17.04
C LYS A 135 -4.18 5.51 17.25
N PHE A 136 -3.98 4.41 16.52
CA PHE A 136 -4.89 3.26 16.51
C PHE A 136 -4.26 1.99 17.09
N ASN A 137 -3.15 2.11 17.83
CA ASN A 137 -2.36 0.99 18.36
C ASN A 137 -3.23 -0.03 19.12
N GLU A 138 -4.00 0.44 20.11
CA GLU A 138 -4.90 -0.37 20.92
C GLU A 138 -5.97 -1.06 20.06
N GLN A 139 -6.58 -0.33 19.11
CA GLN A 139 -7.63 -0.88 18.25
C GLN A 139 -7.11 -1.98 17.32
N PHE A 140 -5.88 -1.85 16.84
CA PHE A 140 -5.23 -2.92 16.07
C PHE A 140 -4.90 -4.12 16.95
N ALA A 141 -4.37 -3.88 18.15
CA ALA A 141 -4.05 -4.92 19.12
C ALA A 141 -5.29 -5.76 19.48
N ASP A 142 -6.37 -5.10 19.87
CA ASP A 142 -7.67 -5.71 20.18
C ASP A 142 -8.20 -6.53 19.01
N LYS A 143 -8.24 -5.94 17.81
CA LYS A 143 -8.76 -6.60 16.61
C LYS A 143 -7.96 -7.85 16.22
N TYR A 144 -6.67 -7.87 16.54
CA TYR A 144 -5.78 -8.97 16.18
C TYR A 144 -5.62 -9.99 17.33
N GLY A 145 -6.11 -9.68 18.53
CA GLY A 145 -5.96 -10.52 19.72
C GLY A 145 -4.50 -10.60 20.17
N VAL A 146 -3.82 -9.46 20.19
CA VAL A 146 -2.38 -9.33 20.46
C VAL A 146 -2.13 -8.11 21.36
N GLU A 147 -0.89 -7.91 21.80
CA GLU A 147 -0.54 -6.78 22.66
C GLU A 147 -0.24 -5.51 21.83
N PRO A 148 -0.59 -4.31 22.34
CA PRO A 148 -0.19 -3.06 21.72
C PRO A 148 1.34 -2.92 21.75
N THR A 149 1.89 -2.23 20.74
CA THR A 149 3.34 -1.95 20.74
C THR A 149 3.66 -0.75 21.61
N ASP A 150 4.90 -0.65 22.09
CA ASP A 150 5.39 0.59 22.67
C ASP A 150 5.64 1.59 21.54
N ILE A 151 4.91 2.71 21.55
CA ILE A 151 4.98 3.74 20.52
C ILE A 151 5.92 4.86 20.99
N PRO A 152 6.94 5.25 20.19
CA PRO A 152 7.71 6.46 20.48
C PRO A 152 6.84 7.70 20.39
N SER A 153 6.97 8.63 21.34
CA SER A 153 6.19 9.89 21.36
C SER A 153 6.36 10.72 20.09
N SER A 154 7.48 10.58 19.37
CA SER A 154 7.69 11.23 18.07
C SER A 154 6.72 10.80 16.98
N TRP A 155 6.02 9.67 17.12
CA TRP A 155 5.06 9.17 16.14
C TRP A 155 3.68 9.82 16.28
N GLU A 156 3.38 10.48 17.40
CA GLU A 156 2.10 11.15 17.66
C GLU A 156 2.00 12.54 17.00
N ASN A 157 2.99 12.91 16.18
CA ASN A 157 3.04 14.20 15.50
C ASN A 157 2.12 14.26 14.27
N GLU A 158 0.87 14.68 14.49
CA GLU A 158 -0.12 14.83 13.42
C GLU A 158 0.29 15.82 12.33
N ALA A 159 1.00 16.89 12.68
CA ALA A 159 1.44 17.89 11.70
C ALA A 159 2.47 17.30 10.72
N GLN A 160 3.40 16.48 11.23
CA GLN A 160 4.35 15.74 10.39
C GLN A 160 3.64 14.72 9.50
N ALA A 161 2.65 14.00 10.05
CA ALA A 161 1.84 13.05 9.28
C ALA A 161 1.10 13.73 8.11
N LYS A 162 0.44 14.88 8.37
CA LYS A 162 -0.24 15.68 7.33
C LYS A 162 0.73 16.15 6.25
N LYS A 163 1.87 16.72 6.65
CA LYS A 163 2.91 17.15 5.70
C LYS A 163 3.43 16.00 4.83
N SER A 164 3.61 14.80 5.39
CA SER A 164 4.07 13.65 4.62
C SER A 164 3.06 13.24 3.54
N LEU A 165 1.76 13.28 3.83
CA LEU A 165 0.71 13.01 2.84
C LEU A 165 0.77 13.99 1.67
N GLU A 166 0.86 15.29 1.97
CA GLU A 166 0.91 16.34 0.96
C GLU A 166 2.13 16.20 0.03
N GLN A 167 3.28 15.79 0.58
CA GLN A 167 4.48 15.57 -0.21
C GLN A 167 4.33 14.36 -1.15
N THR A 168 3.72 13.28 -0.68
CA THR A 168 3.50 12.07 -1.49
C THR A 168 2.45 12.24 -2.58
N SER A 169 1.45 13.12 -2.39
CA SER A 169 0.45 13.42 -3.43
C SER A 169 0.97 14.30 -4.57
N ASN A 170 2.06 15.05 -4.33
CA ASN A 170 2.59 16.02 -5.29
C ASN A 170 3.60 15.40 -6.29
N THR A 171 3.97 14.13 -6.13
CA THR A 171 4.92 13.44 -7.02
C THR A 171 4.27 12.77 -8.24
N ASP A 172 2.94 12.78 -8.36
CA ASP A 172 2.20 12.09 -9.43
C ASP A 172 1.79 12.99 -10.63
N SER A 173 2.38 14.18 -10.80
CA SER A 173 2.20 14.92 -12.06
C SER A 173 3.14 14.36 -13.13
N PRO A 174 2.65 13.66 -14.18
CA PRO A 174 3.50 13.40 -15.33
C PRO A 174 3.87 14.75 -15.94
N ALA A 175 5.17 15.00 -16.12
CA ALA A 175 5.63 16.12 -16.92
C ALA A 175 4.92 16.05 -18.29
N PRO A 176 4.28 17.13 -18.77
CA PRO A 176 3.77 17.14 -20.13
C PRO A 176 4.97 17.05 -21.07
N GLY A 177 5.05 15.95 -21.81
CA GLY A 177 5.90 15.80 -22.99
C GLY A 177 5.27 16.47 -24.20
#